data_AF-A0A8B3N8Q8-F1
#
_entry.id   AF-A0A8B3N8Q8-F1
#
_cell.length_a   1.000
_cell.length_b   1.000
_cell.length_c   1.000
_cell.angle_alpha   90.00
_cell.angle_beta   90.00
_cell.angle_gamma   90.00
#
_symmetry.space_group_name_H-M   'P 1'
#
loop_
_entity.id
_entity.type
_entity.pdbx_description
1 polymer ?
#
loop_
_entity_poly.entity_id
_entity_poly.type
_entity_poly.pdbx_seq_one_letter_code
_entity_poly.pdbx_strand_id
1 'polypeptide(L)' 'TIVYKGMFLAYQVGAYYKDLTDPRFETALILVHQRFSTNTFPSWKLAHPYRMVAHNGEINTLRGNVNWMAARQA' A
#
# COMPACT_ATOMS: atom_id res chain seq x y z
N THR A 1 8.42 8.38 7.43
CA THR A 1 7.70 8.16 6.16
C THR A 1 6.22 8.33 6.38
N ILE A 2 5.54 9.00 5.46
CA ILE A 2 4.07 9.17 5.46
C ILE A 2 3.49 8.40 4.27
N VAL A 3 2.26 7.88 4.40
CA VAL A 3 1.59 7.11 3.34
C VAL A 3 0.25 7.76 3.01
N TYR A 4 0.15 8.28 1.79
CA TYR A 4 -1.10 8.72 1.17
C TYR A 4 -1.64 7.58 0.31
N LYS A 5 -2.81 7.02 0.67
CA LYS A 5 -3.41 5.87 -0.04
C LYS A 5 -4.92 5.85 0.09
N GLY A 6 -5.62 5.34 -0.92
CA GLY A 6 -7.07 5.24 -0.88
C GLY A 6 -7.68 4.38 -1.97
N MET A 7 -9.01 4.36 -1.99
CA MET A 7 -9.83 3.58 -2.91
C MET A 7 -10.32 4.43 -4.09
N PHE A 8 -9.39 4.88 -4.91
CA PHE A 8 -9.64 5.70 -6.10
C PHE A 8 -8.63 5.35 -7.19
N LEU A 9 -8.87 5.84 -8.41
CA LEU A 9 -7.94 5.63 -9.53
C LEU A 9 -6.64 6.39 -9.28
N ALA A 10 -5.52 5.86 -9.77
CA ALA A 10 -4.20 6.40 -9.45
C ALA A 10 -4.07 7.90 -9.77
N TYR A 11 -4.63 8.36 -10.89
CA TYR A 11 -4.59 9.78 -11.28
C TYR A 11 -5.39 10.70 -10.35
N GLN A 12 -6.30 10.16 -9.53
CA GLN A 12 -7.14 10.94 -8.61
C GLN A 12 -6.43 11.25 -7.29
N VAL A 13 -5.27 10.65 -7.02
CA VAL A 13 -4.58 10.80 -5.72
C VAL A 13 -4.25 12.26 -5.40
N GLY A 14 -3.75 13.02 -6.37
CA GLY A 14 -3.42 14.44 -6.20
C GLY A 14 -4.66 15.33 -6.07
N ALA A 15 -5.78 14.94 -6.68
CA ALA A 15 -7.05 15.65 -6.54
C ALA A 15 -7.72 15.38 -5.18
N TYR A 16 -7.54 14.16 -4.64
CA TYR A 16 -8.12 13.76 -3.35
C TYR A 16 -7.33 14.33 -2.16
N TYR A 17 -6.00 14.24 -2.21
CA TYR A 17 -5.11 14.74 -1.15
C TYR A 17 -4.47 16.06 -1.56
N LYS A 18 -5.07 17.18 -1.13
CA LYS A 18 -4.60 18.53 -1.45
C LYS A 18 -3.17 18.80 -1.00
N ASP A 19 -2.72 18.15 0.08
CA ASP A 19 -1.35 18.21 0.57
C ASP A 19 -0.32 17.91 -0.54
N LEU A 20 -0.64 17.00 -1.47
CA LEU A 20 0.27 16.60 -2.56
C LEU A 20 0.49 17.68 -3.62
N THR A 21 -0.34 18.72 -3.61
CA THR A 21 -0.21 19.89 -4.51
C THR A 21 0.39 21.11 -3.81
N ASP A 22 0.63 21.02 -2.50
CA ASP A 22 1.27 22.09 -1.75
C ASP A 22 2.75 22.19 -2.14
N PRO A 23 3.28 23.39 -2.45
CA PRO A 23 4.67 23.56 -2.85
C PRO A 23 5.68 23.16 -1.75
N ARG A 24 5.24 23.04 -0.49
CA ARG A 24 6.09 22.54 0.62
C ARG A 24 6.17 21.02 0.66
N PHE A 25 5.38 20.32 -0.14
CA PHE A 25 5.37 18.86 -0.21
C PHE A 25 6.57 18.36 -1.01
N GLU A 26 7.73 18.35 -0.36
CA GLU A 26 8.99 17.89 -0.93
C GLU A 26 9.47 16.60 -0.25
N THR A 27 10.10 15.72 -1.01
CA THR A 27 10.73 14.50 -0.49
C THR A 27 11.91 14.11 -1.37
N ALA A 28 12.94 13.50 -0.77
CA ALA A 28 14.06 12.94 -1.50
C ALA A 28 13.68 11.65 -2.26
N LEU A 29 12.62 10.95 -1.82
CA LEU A 29 12.20 9.68 -2.40
C LEU A 29 10.69 9.47 -2.27
N ILE A 30 10.09 8.82 -3.26
CA ILE A 30 8.70 8.41 -3.27
C ILE A 30 8.55 6.95 -3.74
N LEU A 31 7.55 6.26 -3.19
CA LEU A 31 7.14 4.92 -3.61
C LEU A 31 5.65 4.94 -3.94
N VAL A 32 5.29 4.53 -5.16
CA VAL A 32 3.90 4.51 -5.66
C VAL A 32 3.40 3.10 -5.90
N HIS A 33 2.10 2.87 -5.76
CA HIS A 33 1.50 1.57 -6.03
C HIS A 33 0.03 1.68 -6.45
N GLN A 34 -0.34 1.00 -7.54
CA GLN A 34 -1.73 0.76 -7.94
C GLN A 34 -2.04 -0.72 -7.81
N ARG A 35 -3.10 -1.06 -7.08
CA ARG A 35 -3.47 -2.45 -6.77
C ARG A 35 -4.60 -2.91 -7.69
N PHE A 36 -4.44 -4.10 -8.27
CA PHE A 36 -5.53 -4.88 -8.84
C PHE A 36 -6.04 -5.90 -7.80
N SER A 37 -7.34 -6.13 -7.74
CA SER A 37 -7.97 -7.00 -6.75
C SER A 37 -8.92 -7.98 -7.42
N THR A 38 -9.04 -9.18 -6.87
CA THR A 38 -10.06 -10.17 -7.26
C THR A 38 -11.39 -9.97 -6.53
N ASN A 39 -11.55 -8.88 -5.76
CA ASN A 39 -12.78 -8.52 -5.07
C ASN A 39 -13.39 -7.21 -5.61
N THR A 40 -14.71 -7.08 -5.44
CA THR A 40 -15.47 -5.87 -5.79
C THR A 40 -15.71 -4.94 -4.60
N PHE A 41 -15.58 -5.45 -3.36
CA PHE A 41 -15.73 -4.66 -2.15
C PHE A 41 -14.42 -3.96 -1.76
N PRO A 42 -14.42 -2.63 -1.66
CA PRO A 42 -13.21 -1.88 -1.35
C PRO A 42 -12.81 -2.00 0.13
N SER A 43 -11.50 -2.06 0.40
CA SER A 43 -10.95 -1.99 1.76
C SER A 43 -9.76 -1.07 1.81
N TRP A 44 -9.92 0.07 2.47
CA TRP A 44 -8.88 1.10 2.63
C TRP A 44 -7.60 0.57 3.27
N LYS A 45 -7.73 -0.39 4.21
CA LYS A 45 -6.59 -0.98 4.90
C LYS A 45 -5.67 -1.76 3.96
N LEU A 46 -6.23 -2.33 2.88
CA LEU A 46 -5.53 -3.16 1.89
C LEU A 46 -4.93 -2.36 0.73
N ALA A 47 -5.18 -1.06 0.63
CA ALA A 47 -4.44 -0.22 -0.29
C ALA A 47 -2.95 -0.23 0.10
N HIS A 48 -2.08 -0.29 -0.90
CA HIS A 48 -0.63 -0.12 -0.73
C HIS A 48 -0.27 1.37 -0.91
N PRO A 49 0.93 1.82 -0.50
CA PRO A 49 1.96 1.07 0.23
C PRO A 49 1.57 0.63 1.65
N TYR A 50 2.20 -0.44 2.14
CA TYR A 50 2.31 -0.71 3.57
C TYR A 50 3.45 0.13 4.16
N ARG A 51 3.62 0.07 5.48
CA ARG A 51 4.58 0.91 6.22
C ARG A 51 6.01 0.88 5.65
N MET A 52 6.43 -0.29 5.18
CA MET A 52 7.81 -0.54 4.71
C MET A 52 7.89 -1.18 3.31
N VAL A 53 6.75 -1.52 2.69
CA VAL A 53 6.75 -2.32 1.46
C VAL A 53 5.58 -1.97 0.54
N ALA A 54 5.85 -1.92 -0.75
CA ALA A 54 4.86 -2.07 -1.81
C ALA A 54 5.17 -3.38 -2.55
N HIS A 55 4.14 -4.13 -2.94
CA HIS A 55 4.32 -5.47 -3.47
C HIS A 55 3.40 -5.66 -4.66
N ASN A 56 4.00 -5.98 -5.81
CA ASN A 56 3.29 -6.36 -7.02
C ASN A 56 3.49 -7.86 -7.26
N GLY A 57 2.46 -8.65 -6.98
CA GLY A 57 2.49 -10.11 -7.10
C GLY A 57 1.59 -10.78 -6.06
N GLU A 58 1.71 -12.10 -5.97
CA GLU A 58 1.01 -12.94 -5.01
C GLU A 58 2.03 -13.82 -4.27
N ILE A 59 1.88 -13.97 -2.94
CA ILE A 59 2.75 -14.84 -2.13
C ILE A 59 2.10 -16.23 -2.04
N ASN A 60 2.50 -17.13 -2.92
CA ASN A 60 1.85 -18.45 -3.07
C ASN A 60 2.05 -19.40 -1.87
N THR A 61 3.03 -19.13 -1.00
CA THR A 61 3.37 -19.97 0.17
C THR A 61 2.99 -19.32 1.50
N LEU A 62 2.08 -18.32 1.49
CA LEU A 62 1.76 -17.48 2.65
C LEU A 62 1.50 -18.25 3.95
N ARG A 63 0.66 -19.30 3.90
CA ARG A 63 0.32 -20.11 5.08
C ARG A 63 1.54 -20.78 5.71
N GLY A 64 2.46 -21.28 4.89
CA GLY A 64 3.72 -21.86 5.38
C GLY A 64 4.58 -20.82 6.07
N ASN A 65 4.74 -19.63 5.47
CA ASN A 65 5.51 -18.53 6.04
C ASN A 65 4.93 -18.06 7.38
N VAL A 66 3.61 -17.92 7.48
CA VAL A 66 2.92 -17.52 8.72
C VAL A 66 3.18 -18.56 9.82
N ASN A 67 3.04 -19.85 9.53
CA ASN A 67 3.26 -20.92 10.51
C ASN A 67 4.72 -20.95 11.01
N TRP A 68 5.70 -20.83 10.11
CA TRP A 68 7.11 -20.79 10.49
C TRP A 68 7.47 -19.58 11.35
N MET A 69 6.84 -18.43 11.10
CA MET A 69 7.04 -17.24 11.95
C MET A 69 6.40 -17.41 13.33
N ALA A 70 5.19 -17.97 13.41
CA ALA A 70 4.53 -18.23 14.69
C ALA A 70 5.34 -19.22 15.56
N ALA A 71 5.90 -20.28 14.95
CA ALA A 71 6.75 -21.24 15.66
C ALA A 71 8.04 -20.62 16.23
N ARG A 72 8.53 -19.51 15.66
CA ARG A 72 9.70 -18.76 16.16
C ARG A 72 9.35 -17.76 17.26
N GLN A 73 8.07 -17.48 17.47
CA GLN A 73 7.57 -16.52 18.45
C GLN A 73 7.08 -17.18 19.75
N ALA A 74 6.89 -18.51 19.74
CA ALA A 74 6.55 -19.33 20.90
C ALA A 74 7.79 -19.63 21.74
#